data_AF-A0A536L8V8-F1
#
_entry.id   AF-A0A536L8V8-F1
#
_cell.length_a   1.000
_cell.length_b   1.000
_cell.length_c   1.000
_cell.angle_alpha   90.00
_cell.angle_beta   90.00
_cell.angle_gamma   90.00
#
_symmetry.space_group_name_H-M   'P 1'
#
loop_
_entity.id
_entity.type
_entity.pdbx_description
1 polymer ?
#
loop_
_entity_poly.entity_id
_entity_poly.type
_entity_poly.pdbx_seq_one_letter_code
_entity_poly.pdbx_strand_id
1 'polypeptide(L)'
;MPEGRRDWGWLTLTLVASDLGAVLLAFWLAAALVWRTGVGINGGNDSDWLVLVMVPVLGAIFFAQGLYEPANLLVGAREFAGVFRASSYGLLAITVITFVLRWPLSRSWTVASWALMTGLVIALRFGIRRVAAALRRRGRLTERAVIVGADEDSIALAEQVNQPGSGMRVVGILDDYIPTGTQLPGGLRVVGPSSSLMETTSRLQVHDAIIAPQALPWETLRELILVSATRANGLQVHLSAGFYDMLTAGVRFSERSHVPLLTLRKARLSPVERAVKAVLDRGLATVLLLGLSPALLLMVAWQRRHAGQSLLDRRRVLGARGASFDLLSFHSSAPFASNLLAKLPGLLNVLRGQLSLVGPRPLTEAETRTLPSMPLTTIQPGLTGPWRQGADPTEQATLDVYYVRSYSVWLDVAVLFERAMVRLRPFVKRCLDLAGATLLLVLTSPIVCACFAAVWIESGRPLIHRRRVIRRGGGTFDAFKIRTMVRDADRILSEDASLRSAFSASNKLAADPRITSVGRWLRRLSLDELPQLVNVLRGEMSLVGPRMITQAELPEWGASGRLLLSVRPGLTGLWQVSGRQLLSKAERIRLDAEYVRRMSLRLDLMILARTLLAVASGHGAY
;
A
#
# COMPACT_ATOMS: atom_id res chain seq x y z
N MET A 1 -11.54 -34.78 8.88
CA MET A 1 -11.56 -33.29 8.98
C MET A 1 -10.94 -32.72 7.73
N PRO A 2 -11.64 -31.84 6.99
CA PRO A 2 -11.11 -31.25 5.77
C PRO A 2 -9.86 -30.41 6.04
N GLU A 3 -8.92 -30.39 5.09
CA GLU A 3 -7.58 -29.81 5.22
C GLU A 3 -7.60 -28.32 5.64
N GLY A 4 -8.59 -27.56 5.18
CA GLY A 4 -8.74 -26.14 5.51
C GLY A 4 -8.92 -25.87 7.01
N ARG A 5 -9.73 -26.69 7.71
CA ARG A 5 -10.01 -26.51 9.15
C ARG A 5 -8.80 -26.86 10.03
N ARG A 6 -7.97 -27.81 9.58
CA ARG A 6 -6.70 -28.13 10.24
C ARG A 6 -5.73 -26.94 10.13
N ASP A 7 -5.65 -26.31 8.96
CA ASP A 7 -4.82 -25.12 8.76
C ASP A 7 -5.24 -23.94 9.65
N TRP A 8 -6.55 -23.72 9.84
CA TRP A 8 -7.06 -22.71 10.77
C TRP A 8 -6.81 -23.05 12.24
N GLY A 9 -6.91 -24.32 12.62
CA GLY A 9 -6.54 -24.79 13.96
C GLY A 9 -5.06 -24.53 14.25
N TRP A 10 -4.18 -24.87 13.31
CA TRP A 10 -2.75 -24.57 13.41
C TRP A 10 -2.45 -23.07 13.46
N LEU A 11 -3.14 -22.25 12.65
CA LEU A 11 -3.00 -20.80 12.70
C LEU A 11 -3.42 -20.24 14.05
N THR A 12 -4.55 -20.70 14.59
CA THR A 12 -5.07 -20.25 15.88
C THR A 12 -4.14 -20.66 17.01
N LEU A 13 -3.65 -21.90 17.01
CA LEU A 13 -2.66 -22.36 17.99
C LEU A 13 -1.36 -21.56 17.91
N THR A 14 -0.88 -21.30 16.69
CA THR A 14 0.30 -20.46 16.45
C THR A 14 0.07 -19.06 16.98
N LEU A 15 -1.10 -18.47 16.74
CA LEU A 15 -1.46 -17.13 17.26
C LEU A 15 -1.46 -17.10 18.78
N VAL A 16 -2.13 -18.05 19.44
CA VAL A 16 -2.16 -18.14 20.91
C VAL A 16 -0.74 -18.27 21.47
N ALA A 17 0.05 -19.22 20.96
CA ALA A 17 1.42 -19.41 21.43
C ALA A 17 2.30 -18.17 21.19
N SER A 18 2.14 -17.54 20.03
CA SER A 18 2.88 -16.33 19.65
C SER A 18 2.50 -15.13 20.53
N ASP A 19 1.21 -14.95 20.82
CA ASP A 19 0.71 -13.87 21.66
C ASP A 19 1.20 -14.04 23.10
N LEU A 20 1.10 -15.24 23.67
CA LEU A 20 1.60 -15.53 25.03
C LEU A 20 3.12 -15.34 25.11
N GLY A 21 3.86 -15.80 24.10
CA GLY A 21 5.31 -15.57 24.01
C GLY A 21 5.65 -14.08 23.90
N ALA A 22 4.85 -13.31 23.17
CA ALA A 22 5.02 -11.86 23.07
C ALA A 22 4.73 -11.15 24.40
N VAL A 23 3.68 -11.55 25.12
CA VAL A 23 3.37 -11.00 26.46
C VAL A 23 4.55 -11.25 27.41
N LEU A 24 5.08 -12.47 27.45
CA LEU A 24 6.24 -12.82 28.28
C LEU A 24 7.48 -12.00 27.91
N LEU A 25 7.80 -11.91 26.63
CA LEU A 25 8.94 -11.12 26.16
C LEU A 25 8.76 -9.64 26.48
N ALA A 26 7.56 -9.10 26.34
CA ALA A 26 7.27 -7.71 26.68
C ALA A 26 7.45 -7.41 28.16
N PHE A 27 7.02 -8.31 29.05
CA PHE A 27 7.23 -8.17 30.49
C PHE A 27 8.71 -8.23 30.87
N TRP A 28 9.46 -9.15 30.26
CA TRP A 28 10.91 -9.24 30.45
C TRP A 28 11.63 -7.98 29.95
N LEU A 29 11.29 -7.48 28.76
CA LEU A 29 11.85 -6.24 28.21
C LEU A 29 11.49 -5.01 29.05
N ALA A 30 10.26 -4.95 29.58
CA ALA A 30 9.83 -3.89 30.47
C ALA A 30 10.63 -3.91 31.77
N ALA A 31 10.86 -5.08 32.36
CA ALA A 31 11.70 -5.25 33.53
C ALA A 31 13.14 -4.77 33.27
N ALA A 32 13.74 -5.21 32.15
CA ALA A 32 15.08 -4.79 31.75
C ALA A 32 15.18 -3.26 31.52
N LEU A 33 14.16 -2.65 30.92
CA LEU A 33 14.11 -1.21 30.66
C LEU A 33 13.99 -0.40 31.96
N VAL A 34 13.12 -0.82 32.87
CA VAL A 34 12.94 -0.16 34.18
C VAL A 34 14.19 -0.30 35.03
N TRP A 35 14.80 -1.49 35.05
CA TRP A 35 16.07 -1.74 35.74
C TRP A 35 17.19 -0.82 35.21
N ARG A 36 17.34 -0.72 33.88
CA ARG A 36 18.37 0.10 33.25
C ARG A 36 18.19 1.60 33.48
N THR A 37 16.95 2.08 33.57
CA THR A 37 16.64 3.51 33.69
C THR A 37 16.58 3.98 35.14
N GLY A 38 16.47 3.08 36.11
CA GLY A 38 16.35 3.42 37.53
C GLY A 38 15.02 4.08 37.93
N VAL A 39 14.10 4.30 36.98
CA VAL A 39 12.87 5.06 37.19
C VAL A 39 11.77 4.16 37.75
N GLY A 40 11.48 4.29 39.05
CA GLY A 40 10.37 3.58 39.70
C GLY A 40 10.72 2.20 40.24
N ILE A 41 11.97 1.97 40.64
CA ILE A 41 12.39 0.78 41.39
C ILE A 41 11.91 0.94 42.85
N ASN A 42 10.72 0.42 43.15
CA ASN A 42 10.21 0.25 44.51
C ASN A 42 9.71 -1.21 44.63
N GLY A 43 10.53 -2.10 45.18
CA GLY A 43 10.19 -3.51 45.41
C GLY A 43 11.10 -4.49 44.67
N GLY A 44 11.54 -5.54 45.37
CA GLY A 44 12.49 -6.55 44.89
C GLY A 44 11.92 -7.51 43.85
N ASN A 45 12.65 -8.61 43.62
CA ASN A 45 12.46 -9.68 42.62
C ASN A 45 11.08 -10.38 42.57
N ASP A 46 10.07 -9.91 43.30
CA ASP A 46 8.75 -10.53 43.44
C ASP A 46 7.83 -10.33 42.21
N SER A 47 8.32 -9.65 41.16
CA SER A 47 7.59 -9.45 39.90
C SER A 47 7.42 -10.73 39.08
N ASP A 48 8.27 -11.74 39.29
CA ASP A 48 8.30 -12.95 38.46
C ASP A 48 7.06 -13.84 38.68
N TRP A 49 6.60 -13.95 39.92
CA TRP A 49 5.37 -14.68 40.26
C TRP A 49 4.12 -13.98 39.73
N LEU A 50 4.11 -12.65 39.75
CA LEU A 50 3.00 -11.87 39.21
C LEU A 50 2.90 -12.07 37.69
N VAL A 51 4.01 -12.13 36.97
CA VAL A 51 4.03 -12.46 35.53
C VAL A 51 3.40 -13.83 35.26
N LEU A 52 3.76 -14.86 36.05
CA LEU A 52 3.24 -16.22 35.89
C LEU A 52 1.71 -16.28 36.09
N VAL A 53 1.16 -15.52 37.03
CA VAL A 53 -0.30 -15.46 37.27
C VAL A 53 -1.01 -14.60 36.22
N MET A 54 -0.36 -13.56 35.70
CA MET A 54 -1.01 -12.62 34.77
C MET A 54 -1.09 -13.10 33.33
N VAL A 55 -0.14 -13.91 32.86
CA VAL A 55 -0.15 -14.47 31.49
C VAL A 55 -1.43 -15.25 31.18
N PRO A 56 -1.92 -16.20 32.03
CA PRO A 56 -3.17 -16.90 31.76
C PRO A 56 -4.39 -15.98 31.84
N VAL A 57 -4.39 -14.97 32.73
CA VAL A 57 -5.47 -13.97 32.82
C VAL A 57 -5.55 -13.14 31.54
N LEU A 58 -4.42 -12.68 31.02
CA LEU A 58 -4.35 -11.95 29.75
C LEU A 58 -4.77 -12.83 28.57
N GLY A 59 -4.34 -14.09 28.54
CA GLY A 59 -4.79 -15.07 27.56
C GLY A 59 -6.31 -15.26 27.58
N ALA A 60 -6.90 -15.35 28.78
CA ALA A 60 -8.35 -15.43 28.95
C ALA A 60 -9.07 -14.16 28.48
N ILE A 61 -8.52 -12.97 28.74
CA ILE A 61 -9.07 -11.71 28.23
C ILE A 61 -9.00 -11.67 26.69
N PHE A 62 -7.90 -12.12 26.09
CA PHE A 62 -7.74 -12.16 24.64
C PHE A 62 -8.77 -13.11 24.01
N PHE A 63 -8.97 -14.28 24.65
CA PHE A 63 -10.01 -15.24 24.26
C PHE A 63 -11.41 -14.64 24.39
N ALA A 64 -11.74 -14.01 25.53
CA ALA A 64 -13.05 -13.40 25.77
C ALA A 64 -13.37 -12.24 24.83
N GLN A 65 -12.35 -11.56 24.29
CA GLN A 65 -12.50 -10.51 23.26
C GLN A 65 -12.63 -11.06 21.84
N GLY A 66 -12.68 -12.39 21.67
CA GLY A 66 -12.83 -13.04 20.37
C GLY A 66 -11.59 -12.92 19.47
N LEU A 67 -10.40 -12.65 20.03
CA LEU A 67 -9.16 -12.48 19.25
C LEU A 67 -8.63 -13.77 18.61
N TYR A 68 -9.23 -14.91 18.97
CA TYR A 68 -8.94 -16.24 18.44
C TYR A 68 -10.12 -16.86 17.69
N GLU A 69 -11.21 -16.11 17.49
CA GLU A 69 -12.34 -16.57 16.69
C GLU A 69 -12.01 -16.46 15.19
N PRO A 70 -12.21 -17.52 14.37
CA PRO A 70 -11.90 -17.49 12.95
C PRO A 70 -12.51 -16.31 12.17
N ALA A 71 -13.71 -15.88 12.56
CA ALA A 71 -14.40 -14.73 11.96
C ALA A 71 -13.67 -13.38 12.17
N ASN A 72 -12.83 -13.28 13.21
CA ASN A 72 -12.10 -12.07 13.57
C ASN A 72 -10.61 -12.13 13.18
N LEU A 73 -10.12 -13.30 12.77
CA LEU A 73 -8.73 -13.51 12.36
C LEU A 73 -8.44 -12.76 11.05
N LEU A 74 -7.30 -12.05 11.00
CA LEU A 74 -6.77 -11.40 9.80
C LEU A 74 -7.62 -10.21 9.29
N VAL A 75 -8.65 -9.79 10.06
CA VAL A 75 -9.50 -8.62 9.81
C VAL A 75 -8.78 -7.35 10.33
N GLY A 76 -7.72 -6.97 9.63
CA GLY A 76 -6.70 -5.98 10.00
C GLY A 76 -7.07 -4.95 11.08
N ALA A 77 -7.89 -3.95 10.76
CA ALA A 77 -8.17 -2.85 11.68
C ALA A 77 -8.96 -3.28 12.92
N ARG A 78 -9.89 -4.25 12.77
CA ARG A 78 -10.69 -4.75 13.91
C ARG A 78 -9.85 -5.59 14.85
N GLU A 79 -8.97 -6.42 14.29
CA GLU A 79 -8.03 -7.25 15.04
C GLU A 79 -7.10 -6.39 15.91
N PHE A 80 -6.44 -5.39 15.33
CA PHE A 80 -5.53 -4.51 16.08
C PHE A 80 -6.25 -3.68 17.14
N ALA A 81 -7.46 -3.18 16.83
CA ALA A 81 -8.28 -2.51 17.83
C ALA A 81 -8.70 -3.45 18.98
N GLY A 82 -8.98 -4.72 18.66
CA GLY A 82 -9.26 -5.76 19.66
C GLY A 82 -8.06 -6.01 20.57
N VAL A 83 -6.85 -6.17 20.01
CA VAL A 83 -5.61 -6.35 20.77
C VAL A 83 -5.37 -5.16 21.71
N PHE A 84 -5.53 -3.94 21.21
CA PHE A 84 -5.36 -2.74 22.03
C PHE A 84 -6.36 -2.68 23.19
N ARG A 85 -7.65 -2.98 22.95
CA ARG A 85 -8.68 -3.05 24.01
C ARG A 85 -8.35 -4.13 25.03
N ALA A 86 -8.06 -5.35 24.58
CA ALA A 86 -7.74 -6.49 25.43
C ALA A 86 -6.51 -6.21 26.30
N SER A 87 -5.46 -5.62 25.71
CA SER A 87 -4.24 -5.20 26.42
C SER A 87 -4.52 -4.11 27.45
N SER A 88 -5.42 -3.17 27.14
CA SER A 88 -5.82 -2.10 28.06
C SER A 88 -6.70 -2.61 29.22
N TYR A 89 -7.58 -3.58 28.96
CA TYR A 89 -8.32 -4.26 30.03
C TYR A 89 -7.39 -5.09 30.91
N GLY A 90 -6.38 -5.73 30.33
CA GLY A 90 -5.32 -6.40 31.07
C GLY A 90 -4.56 -5.47 32.02
N LEU A 91 -4.16 -4.30 31.52
CA LEU A 91 -3.53 -3.24 32.31
C LEU A 91 -4.41 -2.78 33.47
N LEU A 92 -5.70 -2.54 33.21
CA LEU A 92 -6.67 -2.15 34.22
C LEU A 92 -6.85 -3.24 35.28
N ALA A 93 -6.99 -4.50 34.86
CA ALA A 93 -7.14 -5.64 35.76
C ALA A 93 -5.91 -5.79 36.67
N ILE A 94 -4.69 -5.73 36.11
CA ILE A 94 -3.43 -5.73 36.89
C ILE A 94 -3.41 -4.60 37.92
N THR A 95 -3.77 -3.38 37.49
CA THR A 95 -3.74 -2.20 38.37
C THR A 95 -4.74 -2.36 39.52
N VAL A 96 -5.95 -2.84 39.25
CA VAL A 96 -6.98 -3.06 40.26
C VAL A 96 -6.59 -4.20 41.21
N ILE A 97 -6.13 -5.34 40.69
CA ILE A 97 -5.75 -6.50 41.51
C ILE A 97 -4.59 -6.13 42.44
N THR A 98 -3.54 -5.50 41.92
CA THR A 98 -2.40 -5.10 42.74
C THR A 98 -2.77 -4.02 43.75
N PHE A 99 -3.66 -3.09 43.41
CA PHE A 99 -4.20 -2.12 44.36
C PHE A 99 -4.99 -2.78 45.50
N VAL A 100 -5.89 -3.71 45.17
CA VAL A 100 -6.72 -4.43 46.16
C VAL A 100 -5.86 -5.30 47.07
N LEU A 101 -4.91 -6.05 46.50
CA LEU A 101 -3.97 -6.89 47.24
C LEU A 101 -2.90 -6.09 47.97
N ARG A 102 -2.89 -4.75 47.83
CA ARG A 102 -1.87 -3.84 48.36
C ARG A 102 -0.45 -4.26 47.99
N TRP A 103 -0.30 -4.86 46.80
CA TRP A 103 0.98 -5.32 46.30
C TRP A 103 1.77 -4.14 45.71
N PRO A 104 3.04 -3.93 46.10
CA PRO A 104 3.84 -2.84 45.56
C PRO A 104 4.20 -3.10 44.09
N LEU A 105 3.45 -2.51 43.16
CA LEU A 105 3.72 -2.60 41.73
C LEU A 105 4.31 -1.29 41.20
N SER A 106 5.42 -1.39 40.46
CA SER A 106 6.03 -0.24 39.79
C SER A 106 5.15 0.29 38.66
N ARG A 107 4.65 1.52 38.80
CA ARG A 107 3.83 2.19 37.77
C ARG A 107 4.57 2.30 36.43
N SER A 108 5.88 2.56 36.48
CA SER A 108 6.74 2.63 35.30
C SER A 108 6.79 1.30 34.57
N TRP A 109 6.94 0.20 35.31
CA TRP A 109 6.89 -1.16 34.76
C TRP A 109 5.52 -1.46 34.16
N THR A 110 4.43 -1.11 34.85
CA THR A 110 3.07 -1.35 34.38
C THR A 110 2.78 -0.68 33.04
N VAL A 111 3.17 0.59 32.87
CA VAL A 111 2.99 1.34 31.61
C VAL A 111 3.93 0.82 30.52
N ALA A 112 5.20 0.54 30.85
CA ALA A 112 6.17 0.00 29.90
C ALA A 112 5.74 -1.38 29.38
N SER A 113 5.30 -2.27 30.27
CA SER A 113 4.76 -3.59 29.96
C SER A 113 3.56 -3.49 29.03
N TRP A 114 2.60 -2.60 29.29
CA TRP A 114 1.45 -2.39 28.41
C TRP A 114 1.87 -1.92 27.01
N ALA A 115 2.75 -0.93 26.92
CA ALA A 115 3.19 -0.37 25.63
C ALA A 115 3.96 -1.41 24.81
N LEU A 116 4.90 -2.13 25.44
CA LEU A 116 5.70 -3.16 24.80
C LEU A 116 4.85 -4.36 24.39
N MET A 117 3.95 -4.85 25.26
CA MET A 117 3.05 -5.96 24.97
C MET A 117 2.14 -5.63 23.80
N THR A 118 1.47 -4.48 23.84
CA THR A 118 0.57 -4.03 22.77
C THR A 118 1.32 -3.91 21.44
N GLY A 119 2.50 -3.28 21.45
CA GLY A 119 3.32 -3.11 20.25
C GLY A 119 3.84 -4.42 19.67
N LEU A 120 4.34 -5.32 20.53
CA LEU A 120 4.93 -6.59 20.12
C LEU A 120 3.87 -7.56 19.60
N VAL A 121 2.72 -7.66 20.26
CA VAL A 121 1.58 -8.49 19.78
C VAL A 121 1.06 -7.96 18.44
N ILE A 122 0.91 -6.64 18.28
CA ILE A 122 0.51 -6.04 16.99
C ILE A 122 1.54 -6.35 15.89
N ALA A 123 2.84 -6.18 16.18
CA ALA A 123 3.90 -6.46 15.22
C ALA A 123 3.94 -7.94 14.80
N LEU A 124 3.77 -8.84 15.77
CA LEU A 124 3.76 -10.28 15.55
C LEU A 124 2.54 -10.72 14.73
N ARG A 125 1.34 -10.26 15.09
CA ARG A 125 0.11 -10.50 14.33
C ARG A 125 0.18 -9.91 12.92
N PHE A 126 0.81 -8.76 12.75
CA PHE A 126 1.10 -8.21 11.42
C PHE A 126 2.02 -9.14 10.61
N GLY A 127 3.07 -9.68 11.23
CA GLY A 127 3.95 -10.68 10.61
C GLY A 127 3.20 -11.95 10.21
N ILE A 128 2.43 -12.53 11.13
CA ILE A 128 1.59 -13.71 10.89
C ILE A 128 0.60 -13.45 9.75
N ARG A 129 -0.01 -12.26 9.70
CA ARG A 129 -0.88 -11.86 8.59
C ARG A 129 -0.16 -11.82 7.25
N ARG A 130 1.10 -11.38 7.20
CA ARG A 130 1.91 -11.42 5.97
C ARG A 130 2.22 -12.85 5.54
N VAL A 131 2.51 -13.73 6.50
CA VAL A 131 2.73 -15.17 6.24
C VAL A 131 1.44 -15.83 5.75
N ALA A 132 0.33 -15.61 6.44
CA ALA A 132 -0.99 -16.12 6.05
C ALA A 132 -1.39 -15.63 4.64
N ALA A 133 -1.17 -14.35 4.32
CA ALA A 133 -1.40 -13.82 2.97
C ALA A 133 -0.51 -14.48 1.91
N ALA A 134 0.73 -14.84 2.25
CA ALA A 134 1.62 -15.57 1.35
C ALA A 134 1.19 -17.05 1.17
N LEU A 135 0.73 -17.70 2.24
CA LEU A 135 0.19 -19.06 2.21
C LEU A 135 -1.13 -19.14 1.42
N ARG A 136 -2.00 -18.13 1.52
CA ARG A 136 -3.23 -18.00 0.72
C ARG A 136 -2.97 -17.98 -0.78
N ARG A 137 -1.89 -17.34 -1.22
CA ARG A 137 -1.49 -17.36 -2.64
C ARG A 137 -1.07 -18.75 -3.13
N ARG A 138 -0.73 -19.66 -2.22
CA ARG A 138 -0.40 -21.06 -2.50
C ARG A 138 -1.60 -22.00 -2.31
N GLY A 139 -2.81 -21.47 -2.09
CA GLY A 139 -4.03 -22.25 -1.93
C GLY A 139 -4.27 -22.84 -0.53
N ARG A 140 -3.50 -22.42 0.48
CA ARG A 140 -3.72 -22.79 1.90
C ARG A 140 -4.47 -21.70 2.64
N LEU A 141 -5.15 -22.01 3.75
CA LEU A 141 -5.99 -21.04 4.50
C LEU A 141 -7.08 -20.38 3.64
N THR A 142 -7.70 -21.17 2.75
CA THR A 142 -8.84 -20.77 1.92
C THR A 142 -10.05 -21.63 2.24
N GLU A 143 -11.17 -21.02 2.59
CA GLU A 143 -12.45 -21.71 2.75
C GLU A 143 -13.15 -21.92 1.41
N ARG A 144 -13.83 -23.05 1.27
CA ARG A 144 -14.59 -23.39 0.06
C ARG A 144 -16.02 -22.91 0.24
N ALA A 145 -16.48 -22.10 -0.70
CA ALA A 145 -17.83 -21.53 -0.70
C ALA A 145 -18.60 -21.91 -1.96
N VAL A 146 -19.92 -21.89 -1.88
CA VAL A 146 -20.85 -21.98 -3.02
C VAL A 146 -21.73 -20.74 -3.01
N ILE A 147 -22.08 -20.23 -4.19
CA ILE A 147 -23.04 -19.14 -4.33
C ILE A 147 -24.41 -19.71 -4.67
N VAL A 148 -25.48 -19.15 -4.11
CA VAL A 148 -26.87 -19.53 -4.41
C VAL A 148 -27.59 -18.33 -5.02
N GLY A 149 -28.05 -18.48 -6.27
CA GLY A 149 -28.57 -17.43 -7.13
C GLY A 149 -27.46 -16.81 -8.00
N ALA A 150 -27.68 -16.79 -9.31
CA ALA A 150 -26.78 -16.21 -10.30
C ALA A 150 -27.34 -14.91 -10.88
N ASP A 151 -26.61 -13.82 -10.66
CA ASP A 151 -26.85 -12.50 -11.23
C ASP A 151 -25.49 -11.81 -11.50
N GLU A 152 -25.51 -10.63 -12.12
CA GLU A 152 -24.29 -9.88 -12.45
C GLU A 152 -23.48 -9.54 -11.18
N ASP A 153 -24.17 -9.18 -10.09
CA ASP A 153 -23.58 -8.80 -8.80
C ASP A 153 -22.89 -10.00 -8.10
N SER A 154 -23.51 -11.17 -8.10
CA SER A 154 -23.00 -12.41 -7.49
C SER A 154 -21.86 -13.01 -8.29
N ILE A 155 -21.86 -12.90 -9.63
CA ILE A 155 -20.73 -13.27 -10.48
C ILE A 155 -19.54 -12.34 -10.21
N ALA A 156 -19.77 -11.02 -10.15
CA ALA A 156 -18.72 -10.06 -9.80
C ALA A 156 -18.17 -10.31 -8.38
N LEU A 157 -19.04 -10.61 -7.41
CA LEU A 157 -18.65 -11.00 -6.06
C LEU A 157 -17.81 -12.29 -6.09
N ALA A 158 -18.20 -13.29 -6.89
CA ALA A 158 -17.46 -14.54 -7.03
C ALA A 158 -16.06 -14.31 -7.60
N GLU A 159 -15.92 -13.46 -8.62
CA GLU A 159 -14.62 -13.08 -9.17
C GLU A 159 -13.75 -12.36 -8.13
N GLN A 160 -14.35 -11.43 -7.37
CA GLN A 160 -13.66 -10.72 -6.29
C GLN A 160 -13.20 -11.65 -5.18
N VAL A 161 -14.07 -12.59 -4.77
CA VAL A 161 -13.77 -13.60 -3.74
C VAL A 161 -12.74 -14.60 -4.26
N ASN A 162 -12.73 -14.94 -5.54
CA ASN A 162 -11.73 -15.85 -6.11
C ASN A 162 -10.36 -15.21 -6.33
N GLN A 163 -10.19 -13.90 -6.08
CA GLN A 163 -8.88 -13.26 -6.19
C GLN A 163 -7.87 -13.83 -5.17
N PRO A 164 -6.57 -13.93 -5.55
CA PRO A 164 -5.53 -14.45 -4.66
C PRO A 164 -5.39 -13.63 -3.37
N GLY A 165 -5.82 -14.21 -2.23
CA GLY A 165 -5.64 -13.62 -0.90
C GLY A 165 -6.93 -13.32 -0.13
N SER A 166 -8.10 -13.43 -0.75
CA SER A 166 -9.42 -13.24 -0.11
C SER A 166 -9.63 -14.16 1.11
N GLY A 167 -9.06 -15.37 1.07
CA GLY A 167 -9.28 -16.40 2.09
C GLY A 167 -10.53 -17.26 1.86
N MET A 168 -11.24 -17.05 0.75
CA MET A 168 -12.36 -17.88 0.31
C MET A 168 -12.20 -18.23 -1.18
N ARG A 169 -12.79 -19.33 -1.59
CA ARG A 169 -12.81 -19.77 -2.99
C ARG A 169 -14.20 -20.30 -3.32
N VAL A 170 -14.86 -19.68 -4.27
CA VAL A 170 -16.14 -20.12 -4.81
C VAL A 170 -15.89 -21.30 -5.74
N VAL A 171 -16.48 -22.45 -5.41
CA VAL A 171 -16.32 -23.72 -6.13
C VAL A 171 -17.39 -23.89 -7.21
N GLY A 172 -18.55 -23.25 -7.05
CA GLY A 172 -19.63 -23.28 -8.03
C GLY A 172 -20.81 -22.42 -7.61
N ILE A 173 -21.77 -22.26 -8.53
CA ILE A 173 -23.02 -21.53 -8.32
C ILE A 173 -24.20 -22.50 -8.39
N LEU A 174 -25.18 -22.33 -7.50
CA LEU A 174 -26.45 -23.02 -7.53
C LEU A 174 -27.52 -22.06 -8.01
N ASP A 175 -28.24 -22.42 -9.06
CA ASP A 175 -29.26 -21.56 -9.66
C ASP A 175 -30.41 -22.39 -10.23
N ASP A 176 -31.64 -21.91 -10.08
CA ASP A 176 -32.85 -22.63 -10.51
C ASP A 176 -33.21 -22.37 -11.98
N TYR A 177 -32.74 -21.27 -12.56
CA TYR A 177 -33.07 -20.83 -13.92
C TYR A 177 -31.97 -21.13 -14.92
N ILE A 178 -30.71 -21.20 -14.47
CA ILE A 178 -29.57 -21.53 -15.34
C ILE A 178 -29.32 -23.04 -15.32
N PRO A 179 -29.23 -23.72 -16.48
CA PRO A 179 -28.99 -25.15 -16.54
C PRO A 179 -27.66 -25.57 -15.88
N THR A 180 -27.69 -26.71 -15.19
CA THR A 180 -26.49 -27.31 -14.58
C THR A 180 -25.42 -27.61 -15.64
N GLY A 181 -24.16 -27.28 -15.36
CA GLY A 181 -23.04 -27.44 -16.28
C GLY A 181 -22.70 -26.20 -17.11
N THR A 182 -23.58 -25.19 -17.14
CA THR A 182 -23.32 -23.92 -17.83
C THR A 182 -22.08 -23.23 -17.28
N GLN A 183 -21.19 -22.79 -18.17
CA GLN A 183 -20.01 -21.99 -17.80
C GLN A 183 -20.39 -20.52 -17.70
N LEU A 184 -19.99 -19.90 -16.60
CA LEU A 184 -20.19 -18.48 -16.33
C LEU A 184 -18.85 -17.74 -16.43
N PRO A 185 -18.88 -16.40 -16.60
CA PRO A 185 -17.68 -15.57 -16.51
C PRO A 185 -16.84 -15.86 -15.26
N GLY A 186 -15.53 -15.65 -15.34
CA GLY A 186 -14.61 -15.93 -14.23
C GLY A 186 -14.28 -17.42 -14.01
N GLY A 187 -14.66 -18.30 -14.94
CA GLY A 187 -14.37 -19.75 -14.86
C GLY A 187 -15.28 -20.50 -13.87
N LEU A 188 -16.42 -19.90 -13.52
CA LEU A 188 -17.42 -20.48 -12.63
C LEU A 188 -18.35 -21.42 -13.42
N ARG A 189 -18.97 -22.36 -12.72
CA ARG A 189 -19.93 -23.30 -13.31
C ARG A 189 -21.15 -23.44 -12.41
N VAL A 190 -22.31 -23.59 -13.03
CA VAL A 190 -23.53 -23.98 -12.33
C VAL A 190 -23.45 -25.45 -11.95
N VAL A 191 -23.47 -25.74 -10.65
CA VAL A 191 -23.24 -27.09 -10.08
C VAL A 191 -24.52 -27.84 -9.71
N GLY A 192 -25.67 -27.17 -9.74
CA GLY A 192 -26.98 -27.72 -9.41
C GLY A 192 -28.04 -26.64 -9.14
N PRO A 193 -29.29 -27.03 -8.82
CA PRO A 193 -30.36 -26.13 -8.40
C PRO A 193 -30.19 -25.67 -6.94
N SER A 194 -30.83 -24.56 -6.55
CA SER A 194 -30.75 -23.99 -5.19
C SER A 194 -31.22 -24.96 -4.10
N SER A 195 -32.23 -25.79 -4.40
CA SER A 195 -32.75 -26.85 -3.52
C SER A 195 -31.71 -27.94 -3.19
N SER A 196 -30.74 -28.16 -4.08
CA SER A 196 -29.66 -29.14 -3.89
C SER A 196 -28.53 -28.67 -2.97
N LEU A 197 -28.68 -27.53 -2.28
CA LEU A 197 -27.62 -26.91 -1.48
C LEU A 197 -26.98 -27.89 -0.49
N MET A 198 -27.77 -28.67 0.24
CA MET A 198 -27.28 -29.58 1.26
C MET A 198 -26.52 -30.79 0.67
N GLU A 199 -27.03 -31.33 -0.43
CA GLU A 199 -26.37 -32.42 -1.16
C GLU A 199 -25.05 -31.94 -1.78
N THR A 200 -25.09 -30.79 -2.44
CA THR A 200 -23.93 -30.20 -3.12
C THR A 200 -22.85 -29.78 -2.14
N THR A 201 -23.21 -29.20 -1.00
CA THR A 201 -22.24 -28.80 0.03
C THR A 201 -21.55 -30.02 0.65
N SER A 202 -22.29 -31.10 0.87
CA SER A 202 -21.73 -32.38 1.33
C SER A 202 -20.80 -33.01 0.28
N ARG A 203 -21.24 -33.06 -0.98
CA ARG A 203 -20.49 -33.62 -2.11
C ARG A 203 -19.20 -32.85 -2.41
N LEU A 204 -19.26 -31.52 -2.37
CA LEU A 204 -18.13 -30.64 -2.68
C LEU A 204 -17.27 -30.27 -1.47
N GLN A 205 -17.63 -30.77 -0.27
CA GLN A 205 -17.02 -30.41 1.01
C GLN A 205 -16.92 -28.89 1.21
N VAL A 206 -18.07 -28.23 1.08
CA VAL A 206 -18.24 -26.77 1.21
C VAL A 206 -18.91 -26.48 2.55
N HIS A 207 -18.40 -25.49 3.26
CA HIS A 207 -18.91 -25.09 4.57
C HIS A 207 -19.51 -23.69 4.62
N ASP A 208 -19.33 -22.92 3.54
CA ASP A 208 -19.88 -21.57 3.39
C ASP A 208 -20.81 -21.51 2.17
N ALA A 209 -22.00 -20.96 2.34
CA ALA A 209 -22.90 -20.64 1.24
C ALA A 209 -23.20 -19.14 1.24
N ILE A 210 -23.02 -18.51 0.08
CA ILE A 210 -23.30 -17.09 -0.13
C ILE A 210 -24.60 -17.00 -0.94
N ILE A 211 -25.67 -16.57 -0.31
CA ILE A 211 -26.98 -16.42 -0.93
C ILE A 211 -27.07 -15.02 -1.53
N ALA A 212 -27.41 -14.94 -2.82
CA ALA A 212 -27.71 -13.70 -3.54
C ALA A 212 -29.23 -13.43 -3.48
N PRO A 213 -29.71 -12.55 -2.58
CA PRO A 213 -31.15 -12.41 -2.36
C PRO A 213 -31.88 -11.83 -3.57
N GLN A 214 -31.19 -11.03 -4.40
CA GLN A 214 -31.77 -10.40 -5.59
C GLN A 214 -31.96 -11.38 -6.75
N ALA A 215 -31.21 -12.49 -6.75
CA ALA A 215 -31.27 -13.52 -7.78
C ALA A 215 -32.28 -14.64 -7.46
N LEU A 216 -32.92 -14.61 -6.27
CA LEU A 216 -33.78 -15.69 -5.79
C LEU A 216 -35.21 -15.21 -5.50
N PRO A 217 -36.23 -16.03 -5.80
CA PRO A 217 -37.57 -15.84 -5.30
C PRO A 217 -37.61 -15.81 -3.76
N TRP A 218 -38.57 -15.07 -3.19
CA TRP A 218 -38.72 -14.92 -1.73
C TRP A 218 -38.95 -16.26 -1.03
N GLU A 219 -39.70 -17.17 -1.67
CA GLU A 219 -40.00 -18.52 -1.18
C GLU A 219 -38.72 -19.34 -1.02
N THR A 220 -37.88 -19.36 -2.07
CA THR A 220 -36.58 -20.04 -2.08
C THR A 220 -35.63 -19.43 -1.04
N LEU A 221 -35.57 -18.10 -0.94
CA LEU A 221 -34.77 -17.42 0.06
C LEU A 221 -35.19 -17.80 1.49
N ARG A 222 -36.50 -17.83 1.76
CA ARG A 222 -37.05 -18.23 3.07
C ARG A 222 -36.70 -19.67 3.41
N GLU A 223 -36.85 -20.58 2.45
CA GLU A 223 -36.53 -22.00 2.63
C GLU A 223 -35.04 -22.18 2.94
N LEU A 224 -34.15 -21.55 2.18
CA LEU A 224 -32.70 -21.60 2.41
C LEU A 224 -32.29 -21.04 3.78
N ILE A 225 -32.93 -19.96 4.24
CA ILE A 225 -32.69 -19.38 5.58
C ILE A 225 -33.17 -20.34 6.68
N LEU A 226 -34.35 -20.97 6.52
CA LEU A 226 -34.89 -21.90 7.51
C LEU A 226 -34.04 -23.19 7.60
N VAL A 227 -33.65 -23.75 6.45
CA VAL A 227 -32.76 -24.92 6.38
C VAL A 227 -31.41 -24.62 7.02
N SER A 228 -30.87 -23.42 6.80
CA SER A 228 -29.57 -23.03 7.38
C SER A 228 -29.61 -22.57 8.84
N ALA A 229 -30.76 -22.14 9.35
CA ALA A 229 -30.93 -21.79 10.75
C ALA A 229 -30.84 -23.01 11.70
N THR A 230 -31.03 -24.22 11.17
CA THR A 230 -30.88 -25.45 11.96
C THR A 230 -29.39 -25.82 12.09
N ARG A 231 -28.82 -25.62 13.29
CA ARG A 231 -27.41 -25.85 13.66
C ARG A 231 -26.86 -27.26 13.37
N ALA A 232 -27.69 -28.22 12.95
CA ALA A 232 -27.32 -29.62 12.82
C ALA A 232 -26.23 -29.89 11.77
N ASN A 233 -26.04 -29.00 10.78
CA ASN A 233 -25.28 -29.32 9.57
C ASN A 233 -23.95 -28.57 9.40
N GLY A 234 -23.63 -27.62 10.29
CA GLY A 234 -22.35 -26.89 10.27
C GLY A 234 -22.09 -25.99 9.03
N LEU A 235 -23.09 -25.82 8.16
CA LEU A 235 -23.07 -24.90 7.02
C LEU A 235 -23.28 -23.45 7.50
N GLN A 236 -22.34 -22.56 7.21
CA GLN A 236 -22.49 -21.13 7.44
C GLN A 236 -23.12 -20.47 6.22
N VAL A 237 -24.22 -19.75 6.45
CA VAL A 237 -24.91 -19.01 5.39
C VAL A 237 -24.65 -17.52 5.54
N HIS A 238 -24.18 -16.93 4.45
CA HIS A 238 -23.92 -15.52 4.29
C HIS A 238 -24.90 -14.97 3.26
N LEU A 239 -25.45 -13.78 3.51
CA LEU A 239 -26.27 -13.07 2.53
C LEU A 239 -25.38 -12.04 1.84
N SER A 240 -25.31 -12.06 0.50
CA SER A 240 -24.65 -10.97 -0.22
C SER A 240 -25.50 -9.70 -0.10
N ALA A 241 -24.83 -8.58 0.14
CA ALA A 241 -25.45 -7.27 -0.07
C ALA A 241 -25.27 -6.94 -1.56
N GLY A 242 -26.34 -6.56 -2.27
CA GLY A 242 -26.22 -6.08 -3.64
C GLY A 242 -25.32 -4.84 -3.72
N PHE A 243 -24.86 -4.47 -4.92
CA PHE A 243 -23.95 -3.34 -5.11
C PHE A 243 -24.50 -2.03 -4.51
N TYR A 244 -25.79 -1.77 -4.70
CA TYR A 244 -26.48 -0.61 -4.12
C TYR A 244 -26.65 -0.72 -2.59
N ASP A 245 -26.76 -1.92 -2.03
CA ASP A 245 -26.84 -2.15 -0.58
C ASP A 245 -25.46 -2.02 0.10
N MET A 246 -24.39 -2.35 -0.62
CA MET A 246 -23.02 -2.03 -0.22
C MET A 246 -22.76 -0.53 -0.25
N LEU A 247 -23.24 0.16 -1.30
CA LEU A 247 -23.30 1.62 -1.31
C LEU A 247 -24.18 2.14 -0.19
N THR A 248 -25.09 1.33 0.40
CA THR A 248 -25.87 1.66 1.59
C THR A 248 -25.36 1.16 2.94
N ALA A 249 -24.20 0.49 2.99
CA ALA A 249 -23.73 -0.27 4.15
C ALA A 249 -23.73 0.54 5.47
N GLY A 250 -24.75 0.21 6.26
CA GLY A 250 -25.06 0.68 7.60
C GLY A 250 -26.27 -0.08 8.15
N VAL A 251 -26.62 -1.22 7.53
CA VAL A 251 -27.80 -2.01 7.85
C VAL A 251 -27.54 -2.75 9.16
N ARG A 252 -28.40 -2.53 10.17
CA ARG A 252 -28.44 -3.33 11.39
C ARG A 252 -29.74 -4.08 11.46
N PHE A 253 -29.68 -5.33 11.90
CA PHE A 253 -30.85 -6.05 12.37
C PHE A 253 -31.32 -5.39 13.66
N SER A 254 -32.52 -4.85 13.65
CA SER A 254 -33.23 -4.43 14.85
C SER A 254 -34.49 -5.25 14.98
N GLU A 255 -34.74 -5.81 16.15
CA GLU A 255 -36.00 -6.47 16.44
C GLU A 255 -36.96 -5.44 17.04
N ARG A 256 -38.13 -5.27 16.42
CA ARG A 256 -39.21 -4.46 17.00
C ARG A 256 -40.46 -5.32 17.01
N SER A 257 -40.98 -5.59 18.21
CA SER A 257 -42.14 -6.46 18.40
C SER A 257 -41.99 -7.85 17.75
N HIS A 258 -40.81 -8.47 17.89
CA HIS A 258 -40.48 -9.77 17.31
C HIS A 258 -40.45 -9.84 15.78
N VAL A 259 -40.49 -8.68 15.12
CA VAL A 259 -40.26 -8.58 13.67
C VAL A 259 -38.79 -8.20 13.44
N PRO A 260 -38.01 -9.03 12.73
CA PRO A 260 -36.67 -8.67 12.32
C PRO A 260 -36.76 -7.57 11.26
N LEU A 261 -36.30 -6.37 11.58
CA LEU A 261 -36.26 -5.23 10.66
C LEU A 261 -34.81 -4.94 10.26
N LEU A 262 -34.60 -4.72 8.97
CA LEU A 262 -33.36 -4.17 8.44
C LEU A 262 -33.40 -2.65 8.55
N THR A 263 -32.63 -2.09 9.47
CA THR A 263 -32.57 -0.63 9.67
C THR A 263 -31.32 -0.04 9.05
N LEU A 264 -31.50 0.89 8.12
CA LEU A 264 -30.40 1.66 7.53
C LEU A 264 -29.93 2.72 8.53
N ARG A 265 -28.70 2.59 9.03
CA ARG A 265 -28.07 3.62 9.84
C ARG A 265 -27.84 4.84 8.95
N LYS A 266 -28.60 5.92 9.20
CA LYS A 266 -28.34 7.23 8.59
C LYS A 266 -26.87 7.58 8.80
N ALA A 267 -26.18 8.04 7.76
CA ALA A 267 -24.76 8.40 7.79
C ALA A 267 -24.51 9.63 8.68
N ARG A 268 -24.70 9.47 9.99
CA ARG A 268 -24.53 10.52 10.99
C ARG A 268 -23.48 10.04 11.99
N LEU A 269 -22.40 10.81 12.08
CA LEU A 269 -21.44 10.72 13.16
C LEU A 269 -22.17 10.86 14.50
N SER A 270 -21.86 9.98 15.45
CA SER A 270 -22.31 10.15 16.83
C SER A 270 -21.83 11.50 17.37
N PRO A 271 -22.51 12.11 18.36
CA PRO A 271 -22.07 13.37 18.95
C PRO A 271 -20.61 13.29 19.46
N VAL A 272 -20.24 12.16 20.06
CA VAL A 272 -18.89 11.89 20.55
C VAL A 272 -17.89 11.76 19.41
N GLU A 273 -18.19 11.00 18.35
CA GLU A 273 -17.33 10.89 17.17
C GLU A 273 -17.08 12.25 16.53
N ARG A 274 -18.11 13.09 16.43
CA ARG A 274 -17.99 14.45 15.89
C ARG A 274 -17.13 15.34 16.79
N ALA A 275 -17.27 15.23 18.11
CA ALA A 275 -16.44 15.97 19.05
C ALA A 275 -14.98 15.54 18.95
N VAL A 276 -14.70 14.24 19.00
CA VAL A 276 -13.35 13.66 18.85
C VAL A 276 -12.72 14.08 17.53
N LYS A 277 -13.44 13.93 16.42
CA LYS A 277 -12.98 14.36 15.10
C LYS A 277 -12.63 15.84 15.09
N ALA A 278 -13.51 16.70 15.60
CA ALA A 278 -13.30 18.14 15.59
C ALA A 278 -12.13 18.59 16.49
N VAL A 279 -11.86 17.89 17.60
CA VAL A 279 -10.68 18.10 18.43
C VAL A 279 -9.41 17.70 17.69
N LEU A 280 -9.40 16.52 17.05
CA LEU A 280 -8.26 16.04 16.27
C LEU A 280 -7.95 16.96 15.08
N ASP A 281 -8.97 17.35 14.32
CA ASP A 281 -8.82 18.21 13.15
C ASP A 281 -8.26 19.59 13.55
N ARG A 282 -8.82 20.23 14.58
CA ARG A 282 -8.33 21.54 15.04
C ARG A 282 -6.96 21.45 15.70
N GLY A 283 -6.72 20.42 16.52
CA GLY A 283 -5.44 20.21 17.18
C GLY A 283 -4.33 20.01 16.14
N LEU A 284 -4.52 19.09 15.20
CA LEU A 284 -3.54 18.82 14.15
C LEU A 284 -3.39 20.00 13.18
N ALA A 285 -4.47 20.70 12.83
CA ALA A 285 -4.39 21.92 12.02
C ALA A 285 -3.60 23.03 12.73
N THR A 286 -3.77 23.19 14.05
CA THR A 286 -3.01 24.16 14.86
C THR A 286 -1.54 23.82 14.86
N VAL A 287 -1.18 22.55 15.13
CA VAL A 287 0.21 22.07 15.09
C VAL A 287 0.83 22.29 13.71
N LEU A 288 0.10 21.96 12.63
CA LEU A 288 0.58 22.16 11.26
C LEU A 288 0.76 23.64 10.91
N LEU A 289 -0.17 24.51 11.32
CA LEU A 289 -0.07 25.95 11.06
C LEU A 289 1.10 26.58 11.83
N LEU A 290 1.30 26.22 13.09
CA LEU A 290 2.43 26.70 13.88
C LEU A 290 3.76 26.18 13.32
N GLY A 291 3.86 24.88 13.07
CA GLY A 291 5.07 24.25 12.54
C GLY A 291 5.44 24.71 11.13
N LEU A 292 4.45 25.02 10.28
CA LEU A 292 4.65 25.52 8.92
C LEU A 292 4.60 27.05 8.82
N SER A 293 4.41 27.78 9.94
CA SER A 293 4.31 29.24 9.92
C SER A 293 5.52 29.94 9.30
N PRO A 294 6.79 29.51 9.51
CA PRO A 294 7.93 30.18 8.85
C PRO A 294 7.88 30.02 7.33
N ALA A 295 7.52 28.82 6.86
CA ALA A 295 7.38 28.55 5.43
C ALA A 295 6.21 29.35 4.81
N LEU A 296 5.09 29.45 5.52
CA LEU A 296 3.94 30.27 5.10
C LEU A 296 4.30 31.75 5.00
N LEU A 297 5.03 32.29 5.98
CA LEU A 297 5.49 33.68 5.96
C LEU A 297 6.45 33.94 4.80
N LEU A 298 7.38 33.01 4.54
CA LEU A 298 8.28 33.10 3.39
C LEU A 298 7.52 33.06 2.06
N MET A 299 6.51 32.21 1.94
CA MET A 299 5.66 32.14 0.74
C MET A 299 4.89 33.44 0.53
N VAL A 300 4.27 33.98 1.58
CA VAL A 300 3.56 35.26 1.52
C VAL A 300 4.52 36.40 1.16
N ALA A 301 5.71 36.44 1.75
CA ALA A 301 6.72 37.46 1.45
C ALA A 301 7.21 37.38 0.00
N TRP A 302 7.45 36.18 -0.51
CA TRP A 302 7.84 35.95 -1.90
C TRP A 302 6.73 36.40 -2.86
N GLN A 303 5.49 35.99 -2.59
CA GLN A 303 4.34 36.30 -3.46
C GLN A 303 4.04 37.81 -3.46
N ARG A 304 4.13 38.50 -2.33
CA ARG A 304 4.01 39.97 -2.26
C ARG A 304 5.06 40.70 -3.11
N ARG A 305 6.26 40.15 -3.24
CA ARG A 305 7.35 40.77 -4.02
C ARG A 305 7.23 40.53 -5.52
N HIS A 306 6.52 39.51 -5.97
CA HIS A 306 6.56 39.05 -7.37
C HIS A 306 5.18 38.95 -8.04
N ALA A 307 4.10 38.86 -7.27
CA ALA A 307 2.74 38.82 -7.78
C ALA A 307 1.97 40.03 -7.23
N GLY A 308 1.77 41.07 -8.04
CA GLY A 308 0.96 42.24 -7.71
C GLY A 308 -0.56 41.96 -7.63
N GLN A 309 -0.97 40.75 -7.23
CA GLN A 309 -2.36 40.29 -7.17
C GLN A 309 -2.70 39.63 -5.81
N SER A 310 -3.99 39.31 -5.60
CA SER A 310 -4.51 38.64 -4.41
C SER A 310 -3.66 37.43 -4.00
N LEU A 311 -3.25 37.39 -2.72
CA LEU A 311 -2.42 36.31 -2.17
C LEU A 311 -3.13 34.95 -2.17
N LEU A 312 -4.46 34.99 -1.98
CA LEU A 312 -5.30 33.82 -1.82
C LEU A 312 -6.36 33.76 -2.91
N ASP A 313 -6.49 32.59 -3.51
CA ASP A 313 -7.65 32.20 -4.29
C ASP A 313 -8.76 31.72 -3.34
N ARG A 314 -9.99 32.12 -3.67
CA ARG A 314 -11.20 31.71 -2.96
C ARG A 314 -12.08 30.94 -3.92
N ARG A 315 -12.38 29.69 -3.58
CA ARG A 315 -13.34 28.86 -4.32
C ARG A 315 -14.54 28.56 -3.44
N ARG A 316 -15.74 28.95 -3.87
CA ARG A 316 -16.97 28.65 -3.13
C ARG A 316 -17.30 27.16 -3.25
N VAL A 317 -17.39 26.47 -2.11
CA VAL A 317 -17.66 25.03 -2.02
C VAL A 317 -18.74 24.74 -0.99
N LEU A 318 -19.38 23.59 -1.09
CA LEU A 318 -20.39 23.10 -0.15
C LEU A 318 -19.73 22.43 1.04
N GLY A 319 -20.13 22.84 2.23
CA GLY A 319 -19.78 22.25 3.51
C GLY A 319 -20.85 21.29 4.03
N ALA A 320 -20.74 20.96 5.31
CA ALA A 320 -21.70 20.09 5.97
C ALA A 320 -23.12 20.68 5.92
N ARG A 321 -24.12 19.83 5.67
CA ARG A 321 -25.55 20.20 5.53
C ARG A 321 -25.83 21.17 4.38
N GLY A 322 -24.94 21.26 3.40
CA GLY A 322 -25.10 22.12 2.22
C GLY A 322 -24.77 23.60 2.46
N ALA A 323 -24.24 23.97 3.63
CA ALA A 323 -23.80 25.34 3.88
C ALA A 323 -22.57 25.66 3.01
N SER A 324 -22.63 26.71 2.18
CA SER A 324 -21.50 27.09 1.33
C SER A 324 -20.46 27.92 2.11
N PHE A 325 -19.18 27.76 1.75
CA PHE A 325 -18.09 28.57 2.30
C PHE A 325 -16.97 28.74 1.26
N ASP A 326 -16.10 29.72 1.49
CA ASP A 326 -14.97 30.00 0.62
C ASP A 326 -13.75 29.16 1.05
N LEU A 327 -13.37 28.18 0.22
CA LEU A 327 -12.14 27.41 0.38
C LEU A 327 -10.93 28.25 -0.02
N LEU A 328 -9.98 28.38 0.89
CA LEU A 328 -8.76 29.17 0.71
C LEU A 328 -7.63 28.34 0.11
N SER A 329 -6.96 28.87 -0.91
CA SER A 329 -5.71 28.33 -1.45
C SER A 329 -4.76 29.45 -1.88
N PHE A 330 -3.45 29.18 -1.94
CA PHE A 330 -2.52 30.11 -2.56
C PHE A 330 -2.67 30.09 -4.09
N HIS A 331 -2.41 31.24 -4.70
CA HIS A 331 -2.41 31.38 -6.16
C HIS A 331 -1.33 30.49 -6.81
N SER A 332 -1.68 29.85 -7.93
CA SER A 332 -0.90 28.78 -8.56
C SER A 332 0.44 29.21 -9.17
N SER A 333 0.79 30.50 -9.17
CA SER A 333 1.98 31.04 -9.86
C SER A 333 3.28 31.03 -9.04
N ALA A 334 3.27 30.63 -7.77
CA ALA A 334 4.49 30.55 -6.98
C ALA A 334 5.40 29.37 -7.41
N PRO A 335 6.72 29.56 -7.59
CA PRO A 335 7.68 28.55 -8.09
C PRO A 335 7.85 27.36 -7.15
N PHE A 336 7.29 27.44 -5.94
CA PHE A 336 7.29 26.39 -4.93
C PHE A 336 5.91 25.75 -4.71
N ALA A 337 4.90 26.06 -5.54
CA ALA A 337 3.55 25.51 -5.44
C ALA A 337 3.53 24.02 -5.80
N SER A 338 4.13 23.18 -4.96
CA SER A 338 3.68 21.80 -4.85
C SER A 338 2.18 21.83 -4.54
N ASN A 339 1.43 20.87 -5.08
CA ASN A 339 -0.01 20.68 -4.84
C ASN A 339 -0.43 20.67 -3.34
N LEU A 340 0.52 20.59 -2.41
CA LEU A 340 0.33 20.57 -0.97
C LEU A 340 0.46 21.97 -0.36
N LEU A 341 1.53 22.70 -0.68
CA LEU A 341 1.77 24.05 -0.15
C LEU A 341 0.66 25.02 -0.55
N ALA A 342 0.15 24.89 -1.78
CA ALA A 342 -0.98 25.69 -2.26
C ALA A 342 -2.26 25.53 -1.42
N LYS A 343 -2.41 24.43 -0.67
CA LYS A 343 -3.61 24.13 0.13
C LYS A 343 -3.49 24.50 1.60
N LEU A 344 -2.33 24.95 2.05
CA LEU A 344 -2.11 25.29 3.46
C LEU A 344 -3.07 26.36 4.00
N PRO A 345 -3.50 27.39 3.23
CA PRO A 345 -4.51 28.33 3.70
C PRO A 345 -5.84 27.66 4.09
N GLY A 346 -6.15 26.51 3.48
CA GLY A 346 -7.30 25.68 3.84
C GLY A 346 -7.28 25.16 5.28
N LEU A 347 -6.13 25.13 5.95
CA LEU A 347 -6.04 24.81 7.39
C LEU A 347 -6.78 25.86 8.24
N LEU A 348 -6.90 27.10 7.77
CA LEU A 348 -7.72 28.12 8.45
C LEU A 348 -9.21 27.77 8.35
N ASN A 349 -9.67 27.20 7.23
CA ASN A 349 -11.04 26.68 7.12
C ASN A 349 -11.27 25.51 8.08
N VAL A 350 -10.23 24.71 8.36
CA VAL A 350 -10.30 23.62 9.37
C VAL A 350 -10.47 24.18 10.78
N LEU A 351 -9.65 25.17 11.17
CA LEU A 351 -9.79 25.83 12.47
C LEU A 351 -11.18 26.47 12.67
N ARG A 352 -11.73 27.06 11.60
CA ARG A 352 -13.09 27.64 11.59
C ARG A 352 -14.21 26.59 11.63
N GLY A 353 -13.90 25.29 11.53
CA GLY A 353 -14.89 24.22 11.50
C GLY A 353 -15.72 24.18 10.20
N GLN A 354 -15.21 24.78 9.13
CA GLN A 354 -15.84 24.72 7.79
C GLN A 354 -15.34 23.50 7.01
N LEU A 355 -14.09 23.11 7.27
CA LEU A 355 -13.39 22.00 6.64
C LEU A 355 -12.88 21.01 7.71
N SER A 356 -12.63 19.78 7.32
CA SER A 356 -11.95 18.75 8.09
C SER A 356 -10.56 18.48 7.47
N LEU A 357 -9.59 17.91 8.20
CA LEU A 357 -8.33 17.51 7.55
C LEU A 357 -8.57 16.35 6.59
N VAL A 358 -9.31 15.34 7.05
CA VAL A 358 -9.72 14.18 6.27
C VAL A 358 -11.23 14.20 6.09
N GLY A 359 -11.70 14.08 4.86
CA GLY A 359 -13.12 14.11 4.53
C GLY A 359 -13.38 13.91 3.05
N PRO A 360 -14.68 13.87 2.66
CA PRO A 360 -15.07 13.81 1.26
C PRO A 360 -14.58 15.04 0.50
N ARG A 361 -14.53 14.96 -0.84
CA ARG A 361 -14.08 16.05 -1.68
C ARG A 361 -14.95 17.31 -1.46
N PRO A 362 -14.35 18.50 -1.33
CA PRO A 362 -15.11 19.75 -1.36
C PRO A 362 -15.66 19.97 -2.78
N LEU A 363 -16.98 19.95 -2.91
CA LEU A 363 -17.70 20.08 -4.18
C LEU A 363 -18.28 21.48 -4.33
N THR A 364 -18.33 21.98 -5.56
CA THR A 364 -19.09 23.17 -5.93
C THR A 364 -20.56 22.81 -6.18
N GLU A 365 -21.44 23.82 -6.17
CA GLU A 365 -22.86 23.62 -6.52
C GLU A 365 -23.04 23.03 -7.93
N ALA A 366 -22.20 23.46 -8.88
CA ALA A 366 -22.22 22.92 -10.24
C ALA A 366 -21.84 21.43 -10.30
N GLU A 367 -20.75 21.03 -9.61
CA GLU A 367 -20.30 19.62 -9.54
C GLU A 367 -21.35 18.72 -8.85
N THR A 368 -22.14 19.28 -7.92
CA THR A 368 -23.19 18.52 -7.21
C THR A 368 -24.38 18.19 -8.11
N ARG A 369 -24.66 19.02 -9.13
CA ARG A 369 -25.74 18.76 -10.10
C ARG A 369 -25.40 17.64 -11.08
N THR A 370 -24.11 17.42 -11.33
CA THR A 370 -23.63 16.38 -12.25
C THR A 370 -23.45 15.01 -11.60
N LEU A 371 -23.34 14.98 -10.26
CA LEU A 371 -23.18 13.74 -9.51
C LEU A 371 -24.56 13.19 -9.13
N PRO A 372 -24.73 11.85 -9.07
CA PRO A 372 -25.93 11.24 -8.53
C PRO A 372 -26.24 11.80 -7.13
N SER A 373 -27.51 11.83 -6.72
CA SER A 373 -27.95 12.36 -5.42
C SER A 373 -27.39 11.54 -4.24
N MET A 374 -26.12 11.79 -3.91
CA MET A 374 -25.37 11.09 -2.87
C MET A 374 -25.24 12.00 -1.64
N PRO A 375 -25.29 11.45 -0.42
CA PRO A 375 -25.27 12.21 0.83
C PRO A 375 -23.86 12.72 1.19
N LEU A 376 -23.11 13.25 0.22
CA LEU A 376 -21.71 13.67 0.38
C LEU A 376 -21.53 14.90 1.27
N THR A 377 -22.58 15.74 1.40
CA THR A 377 -22.59 16.92 2.27
C THR A 377 -22.98 16.60 3.72
N THR A 378 -23.11 15.32 4.10
CA THR A 378 -23.51 14.95 5.47
C THR A 378 -22.40 15.17 6.51
N ILE A 379 -21.14 15.08 6.06
CA ILE A 379 -19.95 15.31 6.87
C ILE A 379 -19.20 16.53 6.29
N GLN A 380 -18.41 17.21 7.13
CA GLN A 380 -17.53 18.28 6.66
C GLN A 380 -16.57 17.74 5.57
N PRO A 381 -16.42 18.46 4.44
CA PRO A 381 -15.45 18.08 3.43
C PRO A 381 -14.02 18.16 3.95
N GLY A 382 -13.13 17.42 3.32
CA GLY A 382 -11.73 17.28 3.72
C GLY A 382 -10.75 18.10 2.88
N LEU A 383 -9.68 18.59 3.50
CA LEU A 383 -8.50 19.09 2.77
C LEU A 383 -7.85 17.96 1.94
N THR A 384 -7.86 16.75 2.51
CA THR A 384 -7.53 15.48 1.86
C THR A 384 -8.62 14.45 2.15
N GLY A 385 -8.59 13.31 1.46
CA GLY A 385 -9.55 12.23 1.68
C GLY A 385 -9.27 11.00 0.81
N PRO A 386 -10.12 9.97 0.93
CA PRO A 386 -10.06 8.77 0.10
C PRO A 386 -10.15 9.07 -1.40
N TRP A 387 -11.01 10.02 -1.82
CA TRP A 387 -11.13 10.49 -3.21
C TRP A 387 -9.81 10.81 -3.91
N ARG A 388 -8.75 11.17 -3.19
CA ARG A 388 -7.43 11.37 -3.80
C ARG A 388 -6.80 10.10 -4.40
N GLN A 389 -7.42 8.92 -4.23
CA GLN A 389 -7.02 7.65 -4.86
C GLN A 389 -7.76 7.40 -6.18
N GLY A 390 -8.98 7.91 -6.34
CA GLY A 390 -9.79 7.63 -7.52
C GLY A 390 -9.23 8.28 -8.78
N ALA A 391 -9.12 7.50 -9.85
CA ALA A 391 -8.63 7.95 -11.15
C ALA A 391 -9.64 8.84 -11.86
N ASP A 392 -10.94 8.56 -11.70
CA ASP A 392 -12.04 9.28 -12.33
C ASP A 392 -13.05 9.85 -11.29
N PRO A 393 -13.94 10.79 -11.68
CA PRO A 393 -14.90 11.39 -10.76
C PRO A 393 -15.87 10.40 -10.10
N THR A 394 -16.21 9.29 -10.76
CA THR A 394 -17.17 8.29 -10.28
C THR A 394 -16.54 7.42 -9.18
N GLU A 395 -15.31 6.98 -9.39
CA GLU A 395 -14.50 6.26 -8.40
C GLU A 395 -14.22 7.17 -7.18
N GLN A 396 -13.95 8.45 -7.42
CA GLN A 396 -13.80 9.44 -6.34
C GLN A 396 -15.06 9.57 -5.49
N ALA A 397 -16.23 9.71 -6.12
CA ALA A 397 -17.51 9.77 -5.43
C ALA A 397 -17.79 8.48 -4.64
N THR A 398 -17.46 7.32 -5.22
CA THR A 398 -17.62 6.01 -4.56
C THR A 398 -16.78 5.92 -3.27
N LEU A 399 -15.51 6.34 -3.34
CA LEU A 399 -14.61 6.37 -2.19
C LEU A 399 -15.10 7.36 -1.11
N ASP A 400 -15.69 8.48 -1.52
CA ASP A 400 -16.27 9.46 -0.59
C ASP A 400 -17.54 8.93 0.08
N VAL A 401 -18.41 8.22 -0.64
CA VAL A 401 -19.57 7.54 -0.06
C VAL A 401 -19.13 6.47 0.95
N TYR A 402 -18.14 5.66 0.59
CA TYR A 402 -17.57 4.66 1.48
C TYR A 402 -17.05 5.30 2.78
N TYR A 403 -16.31 6.41 2.66
CA TYR A 403 -15.79 7.16 3.80
C TYR A 403 -16.89 7.71 4.70
N VAL A 404 -17.92 8.34 4.12
CA VAL A 404 -19.03 8.93 4.87
C VAL A 404 -19.81 7.87 5.66
N ARG A 405 -19.92 6.65 5.12
CA ARG A 405 -20.67 5.55 5.74
C ARG A 405 -19.86 4.74 6.75
N SER A 406 -18.61 4.45 6.41
CA SER A 406 -17.71 3.63 7.22
C SER A 406 -16.78 4.48 8.09
N TYR A 407 -17.19 5.72 8.40
CA TYR A 407 -16.34 6.63 9.14
C TYR A 407 -15.89 6.01 10.46
N SER A 408 -14.58 6.09 10.70
CA SER A 408 -13.96 5.87 11.99
C SER A 408 -12.73 6.75 12.10
N VAL A 409 -12.33 7.07 13.34
CA VAL A 409 -11.07 7.79 13.60
C VAL A 409 -9.87 7.04 12.98
N TRP A 410 -9.90 5.71 12.98
CA TRP A 410 -8.87 4.89 12.36
C TRP A 410 -8.81 5.02 10.84
N LEU A 411 -9.95 5.25 10.18
CA LEU A 411 -9.98 5.54 8.75
C LEU A 411 -9.30 6.88 8.45
N ASP A 412 -9.51 7.91 9.28
CA ASP A 412 -8.77 9.18 9.17
C ASP A 412 -7.26 8.97 9.29
N VAL A 413 -6.83 8.21 10.30
CA VAL A 413 -5.42 7.86 10.51
C VAL A 413 -4.86 7.08 9.32
N ALA A 414 -5.60 6.10 8.80
CA ALA A 414 -5.18 5.30 7.64
C ALA A 414 -5.01 6.18 6.40
N VAL A 415 -5.98 7.06 6.13
CA VAL A 415 -5.89 8.00 5.00
C VAL A 415 -4.69 8.94 5.17
N LEU A 416 -4.49 9.54 6.34
CA LEU A 416 -3.33 10.40 6.58
C LEU A 416 -2.01 9.65 6.42
N PHE A 417 -1.92 8.43 6.97
CA PHE A 417 -0.74 7.58 6.87
C PHE A 417 -0.44 7.21 5.42
N GLU A 418 -1.43 6.76 4.66
CA GLU A 418 -1.26 6.45 3.24
C GLU A 418 -0.78 7.67 2.45
N ARG A 419 -1.37 8.85 2.71
CA ARG A 419 -0.95 10.11 2.05
C ARG A 419 0.47 10.50 2.43
N ALA A 420 0.83 10.37 3.70
CA ALA A 420 2.18 10.61 4.19
C ALA A 420 3.17 9.64 3.52
N MET A 421 2.87 8.35 3.48
CA MET A 421 3.73 7.32 2.89
C MET A 421 3.93 7.52 1.38
N VAL A 422 2.87 7.85 0.63
CA VAL A 422 2.97 8.14 -0.81
C VAL A 422 3.88 9.35 -1.05
N ARG A 423 3.87 10.35 -0.15
CA ARG A 423 4.71 11.55 -0.24
C ARG A 423 6.15 11.33 0.22
N LEU A 424 6.34 10.54 1.28
CA LEU A 424 7.65 10.22 1.84
C LEU A 424 8.42 9.24 0.94
N ARG A 425 7.73 8.35 0.22
CA ARG A 425 8.38 7.30 -0.57
C ARG A 425 9.39 7.84 -1.61
N PRO A 426 9.10 8.86 -2.43
CA PRO A 426 10.11 9.44 -3.34
C PRO A 426 11.32 10.03 -2.61
N PHE A 427 11.10 10.59 -1.41
CA PHE A 427 12.17 11.15 -0.57
C PHE A 427 13.04 10.02 0.02
N VAL A 428 12.42 8.98 0.58
CA VAL A 428 13.12 7.79 1.10
C VAL A 428 13.91 7.10 -0.02
N LYS A 429 13.30 6.91 -1.20
CA LYS A 429 14.00 6.39 -2.38
C LYS A 429 15.19 7.26 -2.75
N ARG A 430 15.06 8.60 -2.69
CA ARG A 430 16.16 9.52 -2.96
C ARG A 430 17.29 9.41 -1.93
N CYS A 431 16.98 9.24 -0.66
CA CYS A 431 17.99 9.03 0.38
C CYS A 431 18.75 7.73 0.16
N LEU A 432 18.04 6.65 -0.18
CA LEU A 432 18.65 5.37 -0.56
C LEU A 432 19.54 5.49 -1.80
N ASP A 433 19.09 6.21 -2.83
CA ASP A 433 19.89 6.47 -4.03
C ASP A 433 21.19 7.21 -3.69
N LEU A 434 21.13 8.24 -2.84
CA LEU A 434 22.29 9.03 -2.45
C LEU A 434 23.26 8.21 -1.58
N ALA A 435 22.75 7.52 -0.56
CA ALA A 435 23.57 6.69 0.32
C ALA A 435 24.25 5.55 -0.46
N GLY A 436 23.48 4.83 -1.27
CA GLY A 436 23.99 3.72 -2.08
C GLY A 436 24.96 4.19 -3.17
N ALA A 437 24.68 5.29 -3.87
CA ALA A 437 25.60 5.82 -4.88
C ALA A 437 26.90 6.33 -4.26
N THR A 438 26.84 6.98 -3.09
CA THR A 438 28.04 7.44 -2.37
C THR A 438 28.89 6.27 -1.92
N LEU A 439 28.26 5.26 -1.30
CA LEU A 439 28.96 4.03 -0.87
C LEU A 439 29.61 3.32 -2.06
N LEU A 440 28.87 3.09 -3.14
CA LEU A 440 29.41 2.45 -4.35
C LEU A 440 30.53 3.26 -4.97
N LEU A 441 30.42 4.59 -5.03
CA LEU A 441 31.45 5.46 -5.61
C LEU A 441 32.73 5.42 -4.77
N VAL A 442 32.65 5.42 -3.44
CA VAL A 442 33.81 5.27 -2.56
C VAL A 442 34.47 3.91 -2.76
N LEU A 443 33.69 2.82 -2.68
CA LEU A 443 34.20 1.45 -2.82
C LEU A 443 34.81 1.18 -4.20
N THR A 444 34.22 1.74 -5.25
CA THR A 444 34.69 1.54 -6.64
C THR A 444 35.69 2.59 -7.09
N SER A 445 35.97 3.64 -6.31
CA SER A 445 36.88 4.73 -6.72
C SER A 445 38.28 4.26 -7.11
N PRO A 446 38.94 3.28 -6.44
CA PRO A 446 40.26 2.81 -6.86
C PRO A 446 40.19 2.12 -8.22
N ILE A 447 39.13 1.33 -8.46
CA ILE A 447 38.90 0.62 -9.72
C ILE A 447 38.64 1.62 -10.84
N VAL A 448 37.79 2.62 -10.62
CA VAL A 448 37.51 3.68 -11.60
C VAL A 448 38.78 4.46 -11.95
N CYS A 449 39.63 4.79 -10.97
CA CYS A 449 40.90 5.45 -11.23
C CYS A 449 41.84 4.57 -12.07
N ALA A 450 41.93 3.27 -11.75
CA ALA A 450 42.72 2.32 -12.54
C ALA A 450 42.20 2.20 -13.98
N CYS A 451 40.87 2.13 -14.18
CA CYS A 451 40.26 2.12 -15.51
C CYS A 451 40.56 3.42 -16.28
N PHE A 452 40.50 4.58 -15.63
CA PHE A 452 40.87 5.85 -16.26
C PHE A 452 42.35 5.90 -16.65
N ALA A 453 43.25 5.41 -15.80
CA ALA A 453 44.67 5.29 -16.13
C ALA A 453 44.90 4.36 -17.32
N ALA A 454 44.26 3.18 -17.35
CA ALA A 454 44.38 2.23 -18.46
C ALA A 454 43.90 2.82 -19.79
N VAL A 455 42.75 3.50 -19.80
CA VAL A 455 42.23 4.18 -21.01
C VAL A 455 43.14 5.34 -21.42
N TRP A 456 43.68 6.09 -20.46
CA TRP A 456 44.60 7.17 -20.73
C TRP A 456 45.89 6.68 -21.40
N ILE A 457 46.46 5.58 -20.89
CA ILE A 457 47.68 4.96 -21.44
C ILE A 457 47.42 4.40 -22.85
N GLU A 458 46.31 3.70 -23.06
CA GLU A 458 46.02 3.07 -24.37
C GLU A 458 45.60 4.08 -25.45
N SER A 459 44.81 5.08 -25.10
CA SER A 459 44.09 5.90 -26.10
C SER A 459 44.06 7.40 -25.81
N GLY A 460 44.70 7.87 -24.73
CA GLY A 460 44.77 9.29 -24.36
C GLY A 460 43.46 9.89 -23.83
N ARG A 461 43.30 11.22 -23.93
CA ARG A 461 42.06 11.94 -23.55
C ARG A 461 41.06 11.98 -24.72
N PRO A 462 39.76 12.28 -24.55
CA PRO A 462 39.02 12.37 -23.30
C PRO A 462 38.77 11.00 -22.67
N LEU A 463 38.73 10.96 -21.33
CA LEU A 463 38.53 9.72 -20.57
C LEU A 463 37.05 9.38 -20.36
N ILE A 464 36.19 10.40 -20.38
CA ILE A 464 34.73 10.27 -20.19
C ILE A 464 34.03 10.50 -21.53
N HIS A 465 33.20 9.55 -21.92
CA HIS A 465 32.21 9.70 -22.96
C HIS A 465 30.88 10.18 -22.35
N ARG A 466 30.20 11.11 -23.02
CA ARG A 466 28.93 11.70 -22.58
C ARG A 466 27.82 11.28 -23.54
N ARG A 467 26.85 10.51 -23.06
CA ARG A 467 25.68 10.10 -23.84
C ARG A 467 24.48 10.97 -23.47
N ARG A 468 23.93 11.74 -24.42
CA ARG A 468 22.74 12.56 -24.19
C ARG A 468 21.48 11.72 -24.11
N VAL A 469 20.76 11.79 -23.00
CA VAL A 469 19.56 11.00 -22.69
C VAL A 469 18.45 11.87 -22.09
N ILE A 470 17.23 11.34 -22.06
CA ILE A 470 16.05 12.06 -21.55
C ILE A 470 15.97 11.94 -20.02
N ARG A 471 15.66 13.06 -19.36
CA ARG A 471 15.40 13.19 -17.92
C ARG A 471 13.91 12.97 -17.63
N ARG A 472 13.60 12.61 -16.39
CA ARG A 472 12.24 12.75 -15.82
C ARG A 472 11.66 14.13 -16.14
N GLY A 473 10.45 14.16 -16.70
CA GLY A 473 9.75 15.40 -17.08
C GLY A 473 10.09 15.95 -18.48
N GLY A 474 10.93 15.27 -19.28
CA GLY A 474 11.09 15.57 -20.72
C GLY A 474 12.30 16.41 -21.12
N GLY A 475 13.13 16.89 -20.17
CA GLY A 475 14.42 17.53 -20.48
C GLY A 475 15.52 16.52 -20.86
N THR A 476 16.75 16.96 -21.12
CA THR A 476 17.90 16.07 -21.39
C THR A 476 19.03 16.21 -20.36
N PHE A 477 19.90 15.20 -20.25
CA PHE A 477 21.15 15.23 -19.48
C PHE A 477 22.21 14.32 -20.11
N ASP A 478 23.47 14.49 -19.71
CA ASP A 478 24.58 13.68 -20.21
C ASP A 478 24.90 12.54 -19.21
N ALA A 479 24.61 11.30 -19.61
CA ALA A 479 25.02 10.11 -18.86
C ALA A 479 26.51 9.84 -19.07
N PHE A 480 27.26 9.71 -17.97
CA PHE A 480 28.71 9.55 -18.02
C PHE A 480 29.12 8.09 -18.20
N LYS A 481 30.08 7.84 -19.08
CA LYS A 481 30.73 6.55 -19.25
C LYS A 481 32.23 6.71 -19.39
N ILE A 482 32.99 5.68 -19.00
CA ILE A 482 34.41 5.61 -19.39
C ILE A 482 34.45 5.39 -20.90
N ARG A 483 35.34 6.12 -21.60
CA ARG A 483 35.48 5.96 -23.05
C ARG A 483 36.06 4.59 -23.35
N THR A 484 35.32 3.77 -24.09
CA THR A 484 35.75 2.42 -24.52
C THR A 484 36.10 2.35 -26.00
N MET A 485 35.85 3.42 -26.76
CA MET A 485 36.03 3.47 -28.21
C MET A 485 37.19 4.40 -28.58
N VAL A 486 37.80 4.16 -29.74
CA VAL A 486 38.83 5.04 -30.32
C VAL A 486 38.24 6.43 -30.61
N ARG A 487 39.09 7.46 -30.70
CA ARG A 487 38.65 8.87 -30.90
C ARG A 487 37.79 9.07 -32.15
N ASP A 488 38.17 8.42 -33.25
CA ASP A 488 37.54 8.60 -34.55
C ASP A 488 36.57 7.45 -34.88
N ALA A 489 35.89 6.91 -33.87
CA ALA A 489 34.98 5.77 -34.02
C ALA A 489 33.87 6.03 -35.07
N ASP A 490 33.35 7.25 -35.14
CA ASP A 490 32.31 7.61 -36.11
C ASP A 490 32.87 7.69 -37.53
N ARG A 491 34.14 8.11 -37.68
CA ARG A 491 34.83 8.13 -38.97
C ARG A 491 35.00 6.73 -39.54
N ILE A 492 35.46 5.79 -38.71
CA ILE A 492 35.61 4.36 -39.08
C ILE A 492 34.27 3.77 -39.58
N LEU A 493 33.16 4.10 -38.92
CA LEU A 493 31.83 3.64 -39.36
C LEU A 493 31.38 4.33 -40.66
N SER A 494 31.75 5.60 -40.85
CA SER A 494 31.39 6.37 -42.04
C SER A 494 32.23 6.01 -43.27
N GLU A 495 33.46 5.55 -43.10
CA GLU A 495 34.36 5.22 -44.22
C GLU A 495 34.12 3.80 -44.75
N ASP A 496 33.58 2.89 -43.93
CA ASP A 496 33.32 1.49 -44.32
C ASP A 496 31.81 1.23 -44.54
N ALA A 497 31.41 1.03 -45.80
CA ALA A 497 30.03 0.78 -46.18
C ALA A 497 29.48 -0.55 -45.62
N SER A 498 30.33 -1.56 -45.44
CA SER A 498 29.95 -2.88 -44.91
C SER A 498 29.64 -2.79 -43.42
N LEU A 499 30.48 -2.09 -42.66
CA LEU A 499 30.27 -1.83 -41.23
C LEU A 499 29.03 -0.96 -40.99
N ARG A 500 28.81 0.04 -41.85
CA ARG A 500 27.63 0.93 -41.76
C ARG A 500 26.32 0.17 -42.00
N SER A 501 26.30 -0.70 -43.01
CA SER A 501 25.16 -1.57 -43.32
C SER A 501 24.87 -2.53 -42.16
N ALA A 502 25.89 -3.25 -41.68
CA ALA A 502 25.77 -4.19 -40.57
C ALA A 502 25.32 -3.52 -39.27
N PHE A 503 25.84 -2.32 -38.98
CA PHE A 503 25.44 -1.53 -37.80
C PHE A 503 24.00 -1.01 -37.93
N SER A 504 23.58 -0.55 -39.11
CA SER A 504 22.22 -0.06 -39.33
C SER A 504 21.16 -1.16 -39.17
N ALA A 505 21.49 -2.41 -39.52
CA ALA A 505 20.59 -3.55 -39.41
C ALA A 505 20.33 -4.00 -37.96
N SER A 506 21.33 -3.90 -37.07
CA SER A 506 21.27 -4.54 -35.74
C SER A 506 21.67 -3.66 -34.56
N ASN A 507 22.08 -2.41 -34.82
CA ASN A 507 22.69 -1.48 -33.85
C ASN A 507 23.91 -2.05 -33.09
N LYS A 508 24.51 -3.14 -33.61
CA LYS A 508 25.65 -3.85 -33.01
C LYS A 508 26.56 -4.41 -34.10
N LEU A 509 27.83 -4.62 -33.77
CA LEU A 509 28.80 -5.31 -34.63
C LEU A 509 29.40 -6.47 -33.82
N ALA A 510 29.54 -7.64 -34.44
CA ALA A 510 30.05 -8.85 -33.77
C ALA A 510 31.53 -8.68 -33.34
N ALA A 511 32.35 -8.09 -34.22
CA ALA A 511 33.70 -7.64 -33.93
C ALA A 511 33.77 -6.15 -34.27
N ASP A 512 33.50 -5.29 -33.28
CA ASP A 512 33.48 -3.84 -33.48
C ASP A 512 34.91 -3.27 -33.46
N PRO A 513 35.48 -2.85 -34.61
CA PRO A 513 36.85 -2.35 -34.69
C PRO A 513 37.03 -1.01 -33.98
N ARG A 514 35.92 -0.35 -33.62
CA ARG A 514 35.95 0.93 -32.91
C ARG A 514 36.21 0.75 -31.42
N ILE A 515 36.11 -0.46 -30.87
CA ILE A 515 36.31 -0.75 -29.45
C ILE A 515 37.78 -1.09 -29.18
N THR A 516 38.40 -0.33 -28.27
CA THR A 516 39.77 -0.55 -27.78
C THR A 516 39.91 -1.86 -27.00
N SER A 517 41.13 -2.36 -26.79
CA SER A 517 41.36 -3.61 -26.07
C SER A 517 41.00 -3.47 -24.59
N VAL A 518 41.36 -2.35 -23.94
CA VAL A 518 40.88 -2.03 -22.58
C VAL A 518 39.37 -1.82 -22.60
N GLY A 519 38.85 -1.12 -23.60
CA GLY A 519 37.41 -0.90 -23.76
C GLY A 519 36.57 -2.18 -23.82
N ARG A 520 37.11 -3.24 -24.42
CA ARG A 520 36.46 -4.55 -24.51
C ARG A 520 36.32 -5.19 -23.12
N TRP A 521 37.36 -5.12 -22.29
CA TRP A 521 37.31 -5.56 -20.90
C TRP A 521 36.36 -4.72 -20.04
N LEU A 522 36.40 -3.39 -20.20
CA LEU A 522 35.52 -2.48 -19.46
C LEU A 522 34.04 -2.76 -19.72
N ARG A 523 33.65 -3.00 -20.99
CA ARG A 523 32.27 -3.35 -21.35
C ARG A 523 31.86 -4.72 -20.81
N ARG A 524 32.74 -5.72 -20.91
CA ARG A 524 32.47 -7.07 -20.38
C ARG A 524 32.19 -7.06 -18.89
N LEU A 525 32.99 -6.32 -18.12
CA LEU A 525 32.83 -6.19 -16.67
C LEU A 525 31.82 -5.08 -16.27
N SER A 526 31.22 -4.39 -17.25
CA SER A 526 30.33 -3.23 -17.04
C SER A 526 30.96 -2.10 -16.19
N LEU A 527 32.29 -2.00 -16.20
CA LEU A 527 33.04 -0.97 -15.46
C LEU A 527 32.94 0.39 -16.14
N ASP A 528 32.60 0.43 -17.44
CA ASP A 528 32.43 1.67 -18.19
C ASP A 528 31.25 2.52 -17.68
N GLU A 529 30.29 1.92 -16.99
CA GLU A 529 29.08 2.59 -16.48
C GLU A 529 29.23 3.15 -15.06
N LEU A 530 30.30 2.83 -14.33
CA LEU A 530 30.51 3.30 -12.96
C LEU A 530 30.45 4.84 -12.80
N PRO A 531 30.93 5.68 -13.75
CA PRO A 531 30.77 7.12 -13.66
C PRO A 531 29.31 7.61 -13.59
N GLN A 532 28.32 6.80 -13.99
CA GLN A 532 26.90 7.14 -13.86
C GLN A 532 26.44 7.28 -12.40
N LEU A 533 27.20 6.75 -11.43
CA LEU A 533 26.96 7.01 -10.00
C LEU A 533 26.99 8.51 -9.69
N VAL A 534 27.78 9.30 -10.41
CA VAL A 534 27.77 10.77 -10.30
C VAL A 534 26.44 11.36 -10.80
N ASN A 535 25.86 10.80 -11.87
CA ASN A 535 24.53 11.21 -12.35
C ASN A 535 23.43 10.89 -11.31
N VAL A 536 23.58 9.78 -10.57
CA VAL A 536 22.70 9.46 -9.44
C VAL A 536 22.86 10.52 -8.35
N LEU A 537 24.07 10.89 -7.95
CA LEU A 537 24.32 11.95 -6.96
C LEU A 537 23.72 13.30 -7.41
N ARG A 538 23.83 13.66 -8.69
CA ARG A 538 23.22 14.86 -9.30
C ARG A 538 21.69 14.83 -9.39
N GLY A 539 21.06 13.68 -9.13
CA GLY A 539 19.61 13.52 -9.19
C GLY A 539 19.04 13.43 -10.61
N GLU A 540 19.91 13.17 -11.58
CA GLU A 540 19.58 12.87 -12.97
C GLU A 540 19.07 11.43 -13.11
N MET A 541 19.70 10.51 -12.38
CA MET A 541 19.39 9.08 -12.35
C MET A 541 19.00 8.61 -10.94
N SER A 542 18.50 7.38 -10.86
CA SER A 542 18.28 6.59 -9.64
C SER A 542 19.15 5.34 -9.69
N LEU A 543 19.44 4.69 -8.56
CA LEU A 543 20.13 3.39 -8.59
C LEU A 543 19.25 2.36 -9.29
N VAL A 544 17.94 2.37 -8.98
CA VAL A 544 16.95 1.49 -9.60
C VAL A 544 15.90 2.32 -10.34
N GLY A 545 15.69 2.02 -11.61
CA GLY A 545 14.77 2.74 -12.47
C GLY A 545 14.61 2.06 -13.84
N PRO A 546 13.70 2.56 -14.70
CA PRO A 546 13.64 2.12 -16.08
C PRO A 546 14.91 2.54 -16.84
N ARG A 547 15.19 1.91 -17.98
CA ARG A 547 16.36 2.23 -18.80
C ARG A 547 16.38 3.70 -19.23
N MET A 548 17.56 4.31 -19.24
CA MET A 548 17.77 5.60 -19.90
C MET A 548 17.65 5.48 -21.42
N ILE A 549 16.87 6.36 -22.02
CA ILE A 549 16.62 6.41 -23.47
C ILE A 549 17.03 7.75 -24.05
N THR A 550 17.34 7.77 -25.33
CA THR A 550 17.64 8.97 -26.12
C THR A 550 16.37 9.56 -26.73
N GLN A 551 16.43 10.82 -27.19
CA GLN A 551 15.31 11.47 -27.86
C GLN A 551 14.84 10.70 -29.11
N ALA A 552 15.78 10.10 -29.85
CA ALA A 552 15.51 9.28 -31.02
C ALA A 552 14.82 7.94 -30.68
N GLU A 553 15.07 7.38 -29.50
CA GLU A 553 14.44 6.13 -29.04
C GLU A 553 13.02 6.35 -28.49
N LEU A 554 12.63 7.59 -28.11
CA LEU A 554 11.34 7.87 -27.45
C LEU A 554 10.09 7.47 -28.26
N PRO A 555 9.99 7.71 -29.58
CA PRO A 555 8.80 7.33 -30.36
C PRO A 555 8.48 5.83 -30.29
N GLU A 556 9.50 4.98 -30.13
CA GLU A 556 9.37 3.53 -30.06
C GLU A 556 8.62 3.03 -28.80
N TRP A 557 8.47 3.90 -27.80
CA TRP A 557 7.81 3.57 -26.52
C TRP A 557 6.29 3.80 -26.54
N GLY A 558 5.76 4.45 -27.58
CA GLY A 558 4.33 4.73 -27.72
C GLY A 558 3.68 5.27 -26.44
N ALA A 559 2.56 4.67 -26.03
CA ALA A 559 1.83 5.06 -24.81
C ALA A 559 2.66 4.89 -23.50
N SER A 560 3.62 3.98 -23.48
CA SER A 560 4.49 3.74 -22.32
C SER A 560 5.53 4.84 -22.11
N GLY A 561 5.79 5.69 -23.12
CA GLY A 561 6.74 6.79 -23.02
C GLY A 561 6.40 7.77 -21.90
N ARG A 562 5.10 8.12 -21.73
CA ARG A 562 4.66 9.00 -20.64
C ARG A 562 4.93 8.40 -19.26
N LEU A 563 4.72 7.09 -19.11
CA LEU A 563 5.02 6.38 -17.86
C LEU A 563 6.52 6.41 -17.57
N LEU A 564 7.36 6.15 -18.56
CA LEU A 564 8.81 6.18 -18.40
C LEU A 564 9.32 7.57 -17.96
N LEU A 565 8.80 8.64 -18.57
CA LEU A 565 9.19 10.03 -18.23
C LEU A 565 8.67 10.51 -16.87
N SER A 566 7.77 9.77 -16.22
CA SER A 566 7.26 10.11 -14.88
C SER A 566 8.26 9.82 -13.76
N VAL A 567 9.30 9.01 -14.03
CA VAL A 567 10.30 8.59 -13.04
C VAL A 567 11.73 8.88 -13.54
N ARG A 568 12.71 8.84 -12.63
CA ARG A 568 14.12 8.98 -13.04
C ARG A 568 14.59 7.65 -13.66
N PRO A 569 15.39 7.69 -14.73
CA PRO A 569 16.03 6.48 -15.25
C PRO A 569 16.97 5.86 -14.23
N GLY A 570 17.13 4.54 -14.31
CA GLY A 570 17.94 3.72 -13.40
C GLY A 570 19.31 3.38 -13.96
N LEU A 571 20.29 3.22 -13.07
CA LEU A 571 21.54 2.49 -13.36
C LEU A 571 21.23 1.01 -13.61
N THR A 572 20.39 0.43 -12.74
CA THR A 572 19.83 -0.90 -12.90
C THR A 572 18.29 -0.86 -12.92
N GLY A 573 17.63 -1.94 -13.33
CA GLY A 573 16.19 -1.96 -13.58
C GLY A 573 15.66 -3.38 -13.74
N LEU A 574 14.34 -3.51 -13.76
CA LEU A 574 13.67 -4.82 -13.72
C LEU A 574 14.07 -5.72 -14.90
N TRP A 575 14.14 -5.19 -16.12
CA TRP A 575 14.53 -6.00 -17.28
C TRP A 575 16.00 -6.47 -17.23
N GLN A 576 16.90 -5.66 -16.65
CA GLN A 576 18.32 -6.00 -16.48
C GLN A 576 18.53 -7.19 -15.53
N VAL A 577 17.59 -7.46 -14.63
CA VAL A 577 17.65 -8.60 -13.70
C VAL A 577 16.73 -9.76 -14.09
N SER A 578 15.84 -9.57 -15.07
CA SER A 578 14.89 -10.61 -15.52
C SER A 578 15.39 -11.45 -16.70
N GLY A 579 16.18 -10.87 -17.61
CA GLY A 579 16.67 -11.61 -18.79
C GLY A 579 17.72 -10.90 -19.65
N ARG A 580 18.06 -9.63 -19.34
CA ARG A 580 19.10 -8.85 -20.03
C ARG A 580 18.93 -8.89 -21.56
N GLN A 581 19.95 -9.38 -22.28
CA GLN A 581 20.00 -9.34 -23.73
C GLN A 581 19.16 -10.43 -24.41
N LEU A 582 18.74 -11.46 -23.67
CA LEU A 582 17.87 -12.55 -24.18
C LEU A 582 16.44 -12.07 -24.46
N LEU A 583 16.04 -10.94 -23.88
CA LEU A 583 14.72 -10.35 -24.06
C LEU A 583 14.65 -9.55 -25.36
N SER A 584 13.54 -9.69 -26.08
CA SER A 584 13.17 -8.82 -27.19
C SER A 584 12.99 -7.37 -26.73
N LYS A 585 13.05 -6.43 -27.67
CA LYS A 585 12.87 -4.99 -27.38
C LYS A 585 11.50 -4.70 -26.74
N ALA A 586 10.44 -5.35 -27.23
CA ALA A 586 9.08 -5.20 -26.70
C ALA A 586 8.96 -5.70 -25.25
N GLU A 587 9.60 -6.82 -24.91
CA GLU A 587 9.62 -7.34 -23.54
C GLU A 587 10.36 -6.40 -22.57
N ARG A 588 11.46 -5.78 -23.01
CA ARG A 588 12.18 -4.79 -22.20
C ARG A 588 11.31 -3.57 -21.90
N ILE A 589 10.62 -3.04 -22.91
CA ILE A 589 9.67 -1.92 -22.75
C ILE A 589 8.54 -2.30 -21.78
N ARG A 590 7.99 -3.51 -21.92
CA ARG A 590 6.94 -4.03 -21.03
C ARG A 590 7.42 -4.11 -19.58
N LEU A 591 8.61 -4.65 -19.33
CA LEU A 591 9.19 -4.77 -17.98
C LEU A 591 9.51 -3.41 -17.36
N ASP A 592 9.98 -2.44 -18.15
CA ASP A 592 10.19 -1.07 -17.67
C ASP A 592 8.85 -0.39 -17.32
N ALA A 593 7.83 -0.54 -18.16
CA ALA A 593 6.48 -0.05 -17.85
C ALA A 593 5.88 -0.73 -16.60
N GLU A 594 6.10 -2.04 -16.45
CA GLU A 594 5.67 -2.80 -15.28
C GLU A 594 6.38 -2.32 -14.01
N TYR A 595 7.69 -2.07 -14.08
CA TYR A 595 8.44 -1.50 -12.97
C TYR A 595 7.85 -0.16 -12.53
N VAL A 596 7.56 0.75 -13.47
CA VAL A 596 6.96 2.06 -13.14
C VAL A 596 5.62 1.89 -12.42
N ARG A 597 4.76 0.98 -12.89
CA ARG A 597 3.43 0.73 -12.29
C ARG A 597 3.52 0.09 -10.90
N ARG A 598 4.48 -0.82 -10.69
CA ARG A 598 4.61 -1.63 -9.46
C ARG A 598 5.71 -1.16 -8.52
N MET A 599 6.34 -0.03 -8.83
CA MET A 599 7.49 0.47 -8.10
C MET A 599 7.19 0.46 -6.60
N SER A 600 8.14 -0.02 -5.80
CA SER A 600 8.09 -0.03 -4.34
C SER A 600 9.51 -0.18 -3.80
N LEU A 601 9.76 0.24 -2.56
CA LEU A 601 11.09 0.09 -1.95
C LEU A 601 11.54 -1.37 -1.89
N ARG A 602 10.58 -2.30 -1.68
CA ARG A 602 10.85 -3.74 -1.71
C ARG A 602 11.30 -4.22 -3.09
N LEU A 603 10.63 -3.75 -4.15
CA LEU A 603 11.00 -4.09 -5.52
C LEU A 603 12.39 -3.55 -5.85
N ASP A 604 12.70 -2.32 -5.43
CA ASP A 604 14.02 -1.72 -5.62
C ASP A 604 15.13 -2.53 -4.93
N LEU A 605 14.94 -2.91 -3.66
CA LEU A 605 15.91 -3.74 -2.93
C LEU A 605 16.10 -5.12 -3.57
N MET A 606 15.01 -5.74 -4.05
CA MET A 606 15.09 -7.01 -4.78
C MET A 606 15.90 -6.87 -6.07
N ILE A 607 15.68 -5.79 -6.84
CA ILE A 607 16.44 -5.53 -8.07
C ILE A 607 17.91 -5.32 -7.71
N LEU A 608 18.25 -4.47 -6.72
CA LEU A 608 19.63 -4.26 -6.29
C LEU A 608 20.34 -5.56 -5.88
N ALA A 609 19.68 -6.41 -5.08
CA ALA A 609 20.24 -7.69 -4.66
C ALA A 609 20.50 -8.62 -5.85
N ARG A 610 19.55 -8.71 -6.80
CA ARG A 610 19.73 -9.50 -8.03
C ARG A 610 20.84 -8.92 -8.93
N THR A 611 20.99 -7.61 -8.98
CA THR A 611 22.06 -6.96 -9.72
C THR A 611 23.43 -7.32 -9.15
N LEU A 612 23.60 -7.30 -7.82
CA LEU A 612 24.86 -7.71 -7.18
C LEU A 612 25.21 -9.18 -7.50
N LEU A 613 24.23 -10.08 -7.37
CA LEU A 613 24.43 -11.50 -7.70
C LEU A 613 24.78 -11.71 -9.18
N ALA A 614 24.15 -10.97 -10.09
CA ALA A 614 24.40 -11.08 -11.52
C ALA A 614 25.74 -10.46 -11.95
N VAL A 615 26.26 -9.48 -11.22
CA VAL A 615 27.61 -8.94 -11.44
C VAL A 615 28.66 -9.92 -10.92
N ALA A 616 28.44 -10.53 -9.75
CA ALA A 616 29.36 -11.50 -9.15
C ALA A 616 29.47 -12.83 -9.94
N SER A 617 28.40 -13.28 -10.58
CA SER A 617 28.36 -14.55 -11.31
C SER A 617 28.83 -14.49 -12.77
N GLY A 618 29.10 -13.30 -13.31
CA GLY A 618 29.52 -13.09 -14.70
C GLY A 618 28.51 -13.53 -15.78
N HIS A 619 27.33 -14.03 -15.40
CA HIS A 619 26.35 -14.60 -16.33
C HIS A 619 25.73 -13.52 -17.23
N GLY A 620 25.91 -13.69 -18.54
CA GLY A 620 25.32 -12.82 -19.58
C GLY A 620 26.06 -11.52 -19.86
N ALA A 621 27.33 -11.41 -19.46
CA ALA A 621 28.26 -10.42 -20.01
C ALA A 621 28.86 -10.98 -21.32
N TYR A 622 28.62 -10.31 -22.45
CA TYR A 622 29.33 -10.55 -23.71
C TYR A 622 30.27 -9.37 -23.99
#